data_AF-A0A1S4CGK3-F1
#
_entry.id   AF-A0A1S4CGK3-F1
#
_cell.length_a   1.000
_cell.length_b   1.000
_cell.length_c   1.000
_cell.angle_alpha   90.00
_cell.angle_beta   90.00
_cell.angle_gamma   90.00
#
_symmetry.space_group_name_H-M   'P 1'
#
loop_
_entity.id
_entity.type
_entity.pdbx_description
1 polymer ?
#
loop_
_entity_poly.entity_id
_entity_poly.type
_entity_poly.pdbx_seq_one_letter_code
_entity_poly.pdbx_strand_id
1 'polypeptide(L)'
;GAGVTVTLMSWNITFYTIWQMVEMHEMIPGKRFDRYHELGQYAFGDKLGLWIVVPQQIIVEVSTCIIYMVTGGKSLKKFQEILFPNAKPIKLTYFIMIFSSFQFVLSHLPNFNSISSVSFVAAILSMTYSAIAWTVSLKELGKSEREVSYGPKSEKISDNVFMFLSPLGNVAFAYAGHNVVLEIQATIPSTEDAPSKKAMWKGVFTAYIIVALCYLPVAFIGYWVFGNGVDDNILLTLHRPTWLIATANIFVVAHVIGSYQVSFAIFNYSQSSL
;
A
#
# COMPACT_ATOMS: atom_id res chain seq x y z
N GLY A 1 -21.39 8.58 -5.01
CA GLY A 1 -20.70 9.55 -5.89
C GLY A 1 -19.59 8.86 -6.66
N ALA A 2 -19.00 9.52 -7.66
CA ALA A 2 -18.04 8.92 -8.58
C ALA A 2 -16.83 8.25 -7.88
N GLY A 3 -16.28 8.88 -6.83
CA GLY A 3 -15.16 8.31 -6.07
C GLY A 3 -15.50 6.95 -5.45
N VAL A 4 -16.66 6.81 -4.79
CA VAL A 4 -17.13 5.53 -4.22
C VAL A 4 -17.27 4.47 -5.30
N THR A 5 -17.88 4.82 -6.44
CA THR A 5 -18.06 3.90 -7.58
C THR A 5 -16.72 3.41 -8.09
N VAL A 6 -15.77 4.31 -8.32
CA VAL A 6 -14.43 3.95 -8.81
C VAL A 6 -13.67 3.10 -7.79
N THR A 7 -13.70 3.44 -6.50
CA THR A 7 -13.01 2.66 -5.47
C THR A 7 -13.54 1.23 -5.39
N LEU A 8 -14.87 1.05 -5.39
CA LEU A 8 -15.47 -0.29 -5.36
C LEU A 8 -15.25 -1.05 -6.67
N MET A 9 -15.38 -0.38 -7.82
CA MET A 9 -15.13 -1.00 -9.12
C MET A 9 -13.67 -1.44 -9.24
N SER A 10 -12.73 -0.59 -8.83
CA SER A 10 -11.31 -0.93 -8.80
C SER A 10 -11.04 -2.12 -7.90
N TRP A 11 -11.59 -2.16 -6.68
CA TRP A 11 -11.42 -3.30 -5.78
C TRP A 11 -11.94 -4.62 -6.40
N ASN A 12 -13.08 -4.60 -7.09
CA ASN A 12 -13.61 -5.79 -7.77
C ASN A 12 -12.74 -6.20 -8.97
N ILE A 13 -12.29 -5.24 -9.77
CA ILE A 13 -11.41 -5.50 -10.92
C ILE A 13 -10.10 -6.10 -10.43
N THR A 14 -9.47 -5.49 -9.42
CA THR A 14 -8.19 -5.97 -8.88
C THR A 14 -8.32 -7.35 -8.24
N PHE A 15 -9.41 -7.60 -7.53
CA PHE A 15 -9.71 -8.92 -6.98
C PHE A 15 -9.91 -9.99 -8.07
N TYR A 16 -10.55 -9.62 -9.18
CA TYR A 16 -10.72 -10.53 -10.31
C TYR A 16 -9.39 -10.77 -11.05
N THR A 17 -8.60 -9.73 -11.30
CA THR A 17 -7.32 -9.87 -12.03
C THR A 17 -6.26 -10.60 -11.22
N ILE A 18 -6.22 -10.44 -9.89
CA ILE A 18 -5.30 -11.21 -9.05
C ILE A 18 -5.68 -12.70 -9.05
N TRP A 19 -6.98 -13.03 -9.08
CA TRP A 19 -7.43 -14.41 -9.22
C TRP A 19 -6.95 -15.03 -10.52
N GLN A 20 -7.07 -14.28 -11.63
CA GLN A 20 -6.55 -14.73 -12.92
C GLN A 20 -5.05 -15.01 -12.86
N MET A 21 -4.26 -14.16 -12.18
CA MET A 21 -2.82 -14.42 -12.01
C MET A 21 -2.53 -15.69 -11.22
N VAL A 22 -3.26 -15.94 -10.14
CA VAL A 22 -3.11 -17.17 -9.34
C VAL A 22 -3.38 -18.42 -10.19
N GLU A 23 -4.39 -18.39 -11.05
CA GLU A 23 -4.67 -19.49 -11.98
C GLU A 23 -3.62 -19.59 -13.10
N MET A 24 -3.11 -18.46 -13.60
CA MET A 24 -2.12 -18.41 -14.68
C MET A 24 -0.75 -18.94 -14.27
N HIS A 25 -0.40 -18.94 -12.98
CA HIS A 25 0.89 -19.47 -12.49
C HIS A 25 1.17 -20.90 -12.95
N GLU A 26 0.13 -21.73 -13.09
CA GLU A 26 0.24 -23.16 -13.46
C GLU A 26 -0.77 -23.54 -14.55
N MET A 27 -1.10 -22.60 -15.45
CA MET A 27 -2.12 -22.85 -16.50
C MET A 27 -1.67 -23.87 -17.55
N ILE A 28 -0.36 -24.11 -17.68
CA ILE A 28 0.21 -25.07 -18.63
C ILE A 28 0.71 -26.29 -17.85
N PRO A 29 0.28 -27.51 -18.20
CA PRO A 29 0.80 -28.72 -17.57
C PRO A 29 2.33 -28.78 -17.65
N GLY A 30 2.98 -28.97 -16.49
CA GLY A 30 4.44 -29.10 -16.38
C GLY A 30 5.23 -27.79 -16.45
N LYS A 31 4.58 -26.62 -16.56
CA LYS A 31 5.27 -25.31 -16.51
C LYS A 31 4.68 -24.42 -15.42
N ARG A 32 5.56 -23.90 -14.56
CA ARG A 32 5.23 -22.84 -13.60
C ARG A 32 5.78 -21.51 -14.11
N PHE A 33 5.00 -20.46 -13.98
CA PHE A 33 5.43 -19.08 -14.22
C PHE A 33 5.74 -18.46 -12.87
N ASP A 34 6.97 -18.66 -12.41
CA ASP A 34 7.39 -18.28 -11.06
C ASP A 34 7.63 -16.78 -10.93
N ARG A 35 7.82 -16.08 -12.06
CA ARG A 35 8.04 -14.63 -12.11
C ARG A 35 7.06 -13.95 -13.04
N TYR A 36 6.66 -12.72 -12.70
CA TYR A 36 5.66 -12.00 -13.49
C TYR A 36 6.11 -11.73 -14.94
N HIS A 37 7.41 -11.47 -15.16
CA HIS A 37 7.95 -11.28 -16.50
C HIS A 37 7.93 -12.55 -17.35
N GLU A 38 8.02 -13.75 -16.77
CA GLU A 38 7.95 -15.03 -17.52
C GLU A 38 6.57 -15.23 -18.13
N LEU A 39 5.52 -14.88 -17.37
CA LEU A 39 4.15 -14.88 -17.88
C LEU A 39 3.99 -13.84 -19.00
N GLY A 40 4.58 -12.66 -18.84
CA GLY A 40 4.62 -11.63 -19.88
C GLY A 40 5.32 -12.08 -21.16
N GLN A 41 6.46 -12.74 -21.04
CA GLN A 41 7.20 -13.32 -22.17
C GLN A 41 6.39 -14.40 -22.88
N TYR A 42 5.67 -15.22 -22.13
CA TYR A 42 4.78 -16.21 -22.72
C TYR A 42 3.60 -15.60 -23.48
N ALA A 43 3.00 -14.54 -22.94
CA ALA A 43 1.85 -13.88 -23.56
C ALA A 43 2.21 -13.02 -24.79
N PHE A 44 3.34 -12.32 -24.75
CA PHE A 44 3.71 -11.31 -25.75
C PHE A 44 4.98 -11.64 -26.55
N GLY A 45 5.66 -12.74 -26.24
CA GLY A 45 6.93 -13.17 -26.82
C GLY A 45 8.16 -12.71 -26.00
N ASP A 46 9.28 -13.40 -26.17
CA ASP A 46 10.47 -13.29 -25.30
C ASP A 46 11.01 -11.88 -25.12
N LYS A 47 11.05 -11.09 -26.19
CA LYS A 47 11.57 -9.71 -26.16
C LYS A 47 10.50 -8.70 -25.77
N LEU A 48 9.33 -8.77 -26.38
CA LEU A 48 8.26 -7.79 -26.19
C LEU A 48 7.66 -7.91 -24.78
N GLY A 49 7.51 -9.13 -24.26
CA GLY A 49 7.04 -9.37 -22.89
C GLY A 49 7.92 -8.70 -21.83
N LEU A 50 9.25 -8.79 -21.98
CA LEU A 50 10.19 -8.10 -21.08
C LEU A 50 10.03 -6.58 -21.16
N TRP A 51 9.99 -6.01 -22.38
CA TRP A 51 9.85 -4.56 -22.58
C TRP A 51 8.52 -3.99 -22.08
N ILE A 52 7.46 -4.80 -22.03
CA ILE A 52 6.18 -4.39 -21.46
C ILE A 52 6.19 -4.52 -19.93
N VAL A 53 6.59 -5.68 -19.41
CA VAL A 53 6.40 -6.02 -17.99
C VAL A 53 7.46 -5.38 -17.09
N VAL A 54 8.74 -5.50 -17.43
CA VAL A 54 9.84 -5.09 -16.54
C VAL A 54 9.80 -3.59 -16.23
N PRO A 55 9.58 -2.67 -17.21
CA PRO A 55 9.47 -1.24 -16.88
C PRO A 55 8.31 -0.93 -15.94
N GLN A 56 7.16 -1.59 -16.11
CA GLN A 56 6.00 -1.41 -15.23
C GLN A 56 6.29 -1.91 -13.81
N GLN A 57 6.94 -3.08 -13.67
CA GLN A 57 7.36 -3.59 -12.37
C GLN A 57 8.32 -2.63 -11.68
N ILE A 58 9.35 -2.15 -12.38
CA ILE A 58 10.32 -1.19 -11.82
C ILE A 58 9.62 0.09 -11.36
N ILE A 59 8.70 0.63 -12.16
CA ILE A 59 7.94 1.83 -11.79
C ILE A 59 7.15 1.60 -10.50
N VAL A 60 6.45 0.48 -10.36
CA VAL A 60 5.67 0.16 -9.14
C VAL A 60 6.57 0.00 -7.93
N GLU A 61 7.70 -0.70 -8.07
CA GLU A 61 8.63 -0.95 -6.97
C GLU A 61 9.34 0.32 -6.49
N VAL A 62 9.88 1.11 -7.43
CA VAL A 62 10.51 2.40 -7.11
C VAL A 62 9.50 3.36 -6.48
N SER A 63 8.26 3.40 -7.00
CA SER A 63 7.19 4.23 -6.44
C SER A 63 6.81 3.78 -5.03
N THR A 64 6.75 2.47 -4.76
CA THR A 64 6.52 1.91 -3.42
C THR A 64 7.59 2.37 -2.44
N CYS A 65 8.86 2.26 -2.82
CA CYS A 65 9.99 2.74 -2.02
C CYS A 65 9.87 4.23 -1.70
N ILE A 66 9.57 5.08 -2.70
CA ILE A 66 9.39 6.53 -2.49
C ILE A 66 8.23 6.82 -1.53
N ILE A 67 7.08 6.17 -1.72
CA ILE A 67 5.88 6.37 -0.89
C ILE A 67 6.16 5.95 0.55
N TYR A 68 6.89 4.86 0.77
CA TYR A 68 7.33 4.43 2.10
C TYR A 68 8.22 5.48 2.77
N MET A 69 9.20 6.04 2.05
CA MET A 69 10.07 7.10 2.59
C MET A 69 9.28 8.36 3.00
N VAL A 70 8.37 8.81 2.13
CA VAL A 70 7.52 9.98 2.39
C VAL A 70 6.56 9.71 3.55
N THR A 71 5.94 8.53 3.59
CA THR A 71 4.97 8.15 4.62
C THR A 71 5.62 8.02 5.99
N GLY A 72 6.78 7.36 6.07
CA GLY A 72 7.59 7.28 7.29
C GLY A 72 8.00 8.66 7.79
N GLY A 73 8.49 9.53 6.90
CA GLY A 73 8.86 10.91 7.24
C GLY A 73 7.68 11.77 7.72
N LYS A 74 6.52 11.70 7.04
CA LYS A 74 5.29 12.42 7.46
C LYS A 74 4.83 11.96 8.84
N SER A 75 4.88 10.66 9.10
CA SER A 75 4.43 10.07 10.37
C SER A 75 5.36 10.41 11.52
N LEU A 76 6.69 10.36 11.30
CA LEU A 76 7.68 10.82 12.27
C LEU A 76 7.52 12.31 12.60
N LYS A 77 7.29 13.15 11.57
CA LYS A 77 7.05 14.58 11.77
C LYS A 77 5.81 14.82 12.63
N LYS A 78 4.69 14.18 12.31
CA LYS A 78 3.44 14.32 13.10
C LYS A 78 3.65 13.86 14.54
N PHE A 79 4.36 12.77 14.76
CA PHE A 79 4.70 12.30 16.11
C PHE A 79 5.53 13.33 16.89
N GLN A 80 6.57 13.88 16.27
CA GLN A 80 7.42 14.91 16.88
C GLN A 80 6.63 16.17 17.23
N GLU A 81 5.75 16.63 16.34
CA GLU A 81 4.90 17.80 16.57
C GLU A 81 3.91 17.60 17.73
N ILE A 82 3.42 16.37 17.92
CA ILE A 82 2.54 16.05 19.07
C ILE A 82 3.32 16.06 20.39
N LEU A 83 4.53 15.49 20.41
CA LEU A 83 5.34 15.41 21.65
C LEU A 83 5.95 16.75 22.05
N PHE A 84 6.34 17.58 21.07
CA PHE A 84 7.00 18.84 21.30
C PHE A 84 6.25 19.99 20.60
N PRO A 85 5.06 20.37 21.10
CA PRO A 85 4.20 21.36 20.43
C PRO A 85 4.82 22.75 20.34
N ASN A 86 5.78 23.06 21.23
CA ASN A 86 6.48 24.35 21.28
C ASN A 86 7.84 24.34 20.56
N ALA A 87 8.22 23.22 19.93
CA ALA A 87 9.48 23.15 19.18
C ALA A 87 9.42 23.97 17.89
N LYS A 88 10.57 24.47 17.43
CA LYS A 88 10.65 25.16 16.14
C LYS A 88 10.24 24.19 15.02
N PRO A 89 9.43 24.64 14.05
CA PRO A 89 9.02 23.79 12.93
C PRO A 89 10.22 23.24 12.15
N ILE A 90 10.29 21.92 12.03
CA ILE A 90 11.32 21.23 11.24
C ILE A 90 10.70 20.85 9.88
N LYS A 91 11.44 21.10 8.79
CA LYS A 91 10.99 20.76 7.43
C LYS A 91 10.80 19.24 7.27
N LEU A 92 9.75 18.83 6.56
CA LEU A 92 9.46 17.42 6.26
C LEU A 92 10.65 16.69 5.62
N THR A 93 11.41 17.37 4.76
CA THR A 93 12.60 16.81 4.10
C THR A 93 13.60 16.22 5.10
N TYR A 94 13.78 16.83 6.28
CA TYR A 94 14.68 16.29 7.30
C TYR A 94 14.17 14.97 7.88
N PHE A 95 12.87 14.86 8.15
CA PHE A 95 12.28 13.60 8.63
C PHE A 95 12.34 12.49 7.59
N ILE A 96 12.14 12.84 6.31
CA ILE A 96 12.34 11.89 5.20
C ILE A 96 13.79 11.42 5.19
N MET A 97 14.77 12.33 5.24
CA MET A 97 16.20 11.95 5.27
C MET A 97 16.56 11.09 6.49
N ILE A 98 16.01 11.38 7.67
CA ILE A 98 16.21 10.56 8.89
C ILE A 98 15.68 9.15 8.65
N PHE A 99 14.43 9.03 8.18
CA PHE A 99 13.82 7.73 7.89
C PHE A 99 14.57 6.96 6.80
N SER A 100 14.98 7.64 5.73
CA SER A 100 15.76 7.06 4.64
C SER A 100 17.14 6.58 5.09
N SER A 101 17.82 7.34 5.96
CA SER A 101 19.13 6.92 6.50
C SER A 101 18.99 5.64 7.31
N PHE A 102 17.94 5.53 8.11
CA PHE A 102 17.64 4.32 8.87
C PHE A 102 17.35 3.11 7.95
N GLN A 103 16.51 3.29 6.93
CA GLN A 103 16.20 2.25 5.95
C GLN A 103 17.40 1.82 5.13
N PHE A 104 18.27 2.77 4.75
CA PHE A 104 19.50 2.49 4.04
C PHE A 104 20.40 1.54 4.83
N VAL A 105 20.59 1.81 6.13
CA VAL A 105 21.37 0.93 7.02
C VAL A 105 20.72 -0.45 7.15
N LEU A 106 19.40 -0.52 7.37
CA LEU A 106 18.70 -1.80 7.49
C LEU A 106 18.78 -2.64 6.22
N SER A 107 18.74 -2.02 5.04
CA SER A 107 18.80 -2.73 3.75
C SER A 107 20.15 -3.40 3.49
N HIS A 108 21.20 -3.04 4.25
CA HIS A 108 22.52 -3.68 4.18
C HIS A 108 22.68 -4.82 5.19
N LEU A 109 21.74 -4.99 6.13
CA LEU A 109 21.79 -6.10 7.07
C LEU A 109 21.39 -7.40 6.36
N PRO A 110 22.06 -8.53 6.66
CA PRO A 110 21.69 -9.81 6.09
C PRO A 110 20.23 -10.11 6.40
N ASN A 111 19.50 -10.53 5.36
CA ASN A 111 18.06 -10.76 5.34
C ASN A 111 17.58 -11.33 6.68
N PHE A 112 16.67 -10.62 7.36
CA PHE A 112 16.17 -11.02 8.67
C PHE A 112 15.78 -12.50 8.65
N ASN A 113 16.34 -13.29 9.56
CA ASN A 113 16.17 -14.75 9.66
C ASN A 113 14.70 -15.24 9.72
N SER A 114 13.71 -14.35 9.73
CA SER A 114 12.33 -14.65 9.34
C SER A 114 11.64 -13.42 8.73
N ILE A 115 11.75 -13.24 7.42
CA ILE A 115 10.96 -12.25 6.64
C ILE A 115 9.45 -12.41 6.94
N SER A 116 9.01 -13.65 7.17
CA SER A 116 7.62 -13.98 7.53
C SER A 116 7.19 -13.33 8.85
N SER A 117 8.02 -13.38 9.90
CA SER A 117 7.70 -12.76 11.19
C SER A 117 7.63 -11.24 11.09
N VAL A 118 8.54 -10.62 10.34
CA VAL A 118 8.53 -9.17 10.09
C VAL A 118 7.26 -8.77 9.34
N SER A 119 6.90 -9.51 8.29
CA SER A 119 5.68 -9.29 7.51
C SER A 119 4.42 -9.44 8.37
N PHE A 120 4.37 -10.44 9.25
CA PHE A 120 3.24 -10.66 10.15
C PHE A 120 3.05 -9.50 11.14
N VAL A 121 4.13 -9.03 11.77
CA VAL A 121 4.09 -7.86 12.67
C VAL A 121 3.67 -6.60 11.91
N ALA A 122 4.24 -6.38 10.73
CA ALA A 122 3.88 -5.28 9.83
C ALA A 122 2.38 -5.28 9.51
N ALA A 123 1.79 -6.44 9.21
CA ALA A 123 0.36 -6.58 8.95
C ALA A 123 -0.50 -6.22 10.17
N ILE A 124 -0.12 -6.68 11.38
CA ILE A 124 -0.84 -6.33 12.63
C ILE A 124 -0.80 -4.83 12.87
N LEU A 125 0.36 -4.20 12.72
CA LEU A 125 0.51 -2.75 12.87
C LEU A 125 -0.37 -1.99 11.86
N SER A 126 -0.41 -2.46 10.61
CA SER A 126 -1.26 -1.92 9.54
C SER A 126 -2.75 -1.95 9.89
N MET A 127 -3.25 -3.11 10.31
CA MET A 127 -4.64 -3.26 10.75
C MET A 127 -4.93 -2.35 11.96
N THR A 128 -3.99 -2.24 12.90
CA THR A 128 -4.17 -1.47 14.13
C THR A 128 -4.27 0.03 13.86
N TYR A 129 -3.34 0.64 13.11
CA TYR A 129 -3.44 2.08 12.85
C TYR A 129 -4.59 2.41 11.90
N SER A 130 -4.99 1.49 11.00
CA SER A 130 -6.19 1.66 10.18
C SER A 130 -7.45 1.67 11.05
N ALA A 131 -7.55 0.72 11.99
CA ALA A 131 -8.63 0.68 12.96
C ALA A 131 -8.72 1.97 13.77
N ILE A 132 -7.58 2.48 14.25
CA ILE A 132 -7.51 3.78 14.94
C ILE A 132 -7.99 4.89 14.01
N ALA A 133 -7.52 4.93 12.76
CA ALA A 133 -7.86 5.99 11.82
C ALA A 133 -9.38 6.11 11.60
N TRP A 134 -10.06 5.02 11.24
CA TRP A 134 -11.51 5.11 10.97
C TRP A 134 -12.34 5.25 12.24
N THR A 135 -11.97 4.61 13.35
CA THR A 135 -12.72 4.73 14.62
C THR A 135 -12.62 6.13 15.21
N VAL A 136 -11.43 6.75 15.17
CA VAL A 136 -11.25 8.13 15.65
C VAL A 136 -11.94 9.11 14.70
N SER A 137 -11.85 8.90 13.38
CA SER A 137 -12.61 9.72 12.41
C SER A 137 -14.11 9.68 12.71
N LEU A 138 -14.67 8.48 12.93
CA LEU A 138 -16.10 8.34 13.25
C LEU A 138 -16.48 9.06 14.55
N LYS A 139 -15.58 9.11 15.53
CA LYS A 139 -15.80 9.84 16.80
C LYS A 139 -15.75 11.36 16.65
N GLU A 140 -15.19 11.88 15.57
CA GLU A 140 -15.20 13.32 15.24
C GLU A 140 -16.50 13.73 14.52
N LEU A 141 -17.30 12.77 14.06
CA LEU A 141 -18.59 13.02 13.44
C LEU A 141 -19.50 13.83 14.39
N GLY A 142 -19.99 14.97 13.92
CA GLY A 142 -20.86 15.87 14.69
C GLY A 142 -20.18 16.70 15.78
N LYS A 143 -18.85 16.59 15.96
CA LYS A 143 -18.08 17.43 16.91
C LYS A 143 -17.42 18.64 16.26
N SER A 144 -17.19 18.58 14.95
CA SER A 144 -16.64 19.70 14.20
C SER A 144 -17.73 20.72 13.90
N GLU A 145 -17.58 21.95 14.40
CA GLU A 145 -18.42 23.11 14.03
C GLU A 145 -18.23 23.53 12.56
N ARG A 146 -17.25 22.95 11.85
CA ARG A 146 -16.98 23.29 10.44
C ARG A 146 -18.03 22.65 9.53
N GLU A 147 -18.60 23.47 8.66
CA GLU A 147 -19.39 23.01 7.52
C GLU A 147 -18.52 22.14 6.60
N VAL A 148 -18.95 20.90 6.38
CA VAL A 148 -18.20 19.92 5.57
C VAL A 148 -18.58 20.09 4.10
N SER A 149 -17.62 20.51 3.29
CA SER A 149 -17.81 20.62 1.84
C SER A 149 -17.41 19.34 1.10
N TYR A 150 -18.29 18.92 0.18
CA TYR A 150 -18.08 17.81 -0.76
C TYR A 150 -18.05 18.27 -2.23
N GLY A 151 -18.21 19.58 -2.45
CA GLY A 151 -18.22 20.17 -3.78
C GLY A 151 -16.82 20.21 -4.41
N PRO A 152 -16.71 20.75 -5.63
CA PRO A 152 -15.43 21.02 -6.26
C PRO A 152 -14.53 21.87 -5.36
N LYS A 153 -13.22 21.55 -5.29
CA LYS A 153 -12.26 22.28 -4.45
C LYS A 153 -11.69 23.54 -5.13
N SER A 154 -11.85 23.66 -6.45
CA SER A 154 -11.40 24.82 -7.24
C SER A 154 -12.54 25.37 -8.08
N GLU A 155 -12.52 26.67 -8.35
CA GLU A 155 -13.42 27.31 -9.32
C GLU A 155 -13.03 26.96 -10.77
N LYS A 156 -11.77 26.57 -11.00
CA LYS A 156 -11.26 26.22 -12.33
C LYS A 156 -11.58 24.77 -12.66
N ILE A 157 -12.20 24.55 -13.83
CA ILE A 157 -12.53 23.22 -14.34
C ILE A 157 -11.27 22.36 -14.51
N SER A 158 -10.17 22.94 -15.03
CA SER A 158 -8.89 22.23 -15.22
C SER A 158 -8.37 21.62 -13.91
N ASP A 159 -8.42 22.39 -12.82
CA ASP A 159 -7.92 21.94 -11.53
C ASP A 159 -8.77 20.79 -11.01
N ASN A 160 -10.10 20.92 -11.12
CA ASN A 160 -11.01 19.84 -10.73
C ASN A 160 -10.81 18.56 -11.54
N VAL A 161 -10.45 18.66 -12.83
CA VAL A 161 -10.09 17.48 -13.65
C VAL A 161 -8.84 16.82 -13.10
N PHE A 162 -7.77 17.57 -12.82
CA PHE A 162 -6.55 16.99 -12.23
C PHE A 162 -6.79 16.40 -10.84
N MET A 163 -7.64 17.05 -10.03
CA MET A 163 -8.04 16.55 -8.71
C MET A 163 -8.93 15.31 -8.78
N PHE A 164 -9.63 15.09 -9.89
CA PHE A 164 -10.35 13.85 -10.15
C PHE A 164 -9.40 12.74 -10.61
N LEU A 165 -8.45 13.04 -11.50
CA LEU A 165 -7.50 12.06 -12.05
C LEU A 165 -6.45 11.59 -11.04
N SER A 166 -5.98 12.47 -10.16
CA SER A 166 -4.92 12.13 -9.19
C SER A 166 -5.32 10.99 -8.22
N PRO A 167 -6.51 10.98 -7.61
CA PRO A 167 -6.99 9.86 -6.81
C PRO A 167 -7.17 8.55 -7.59
N LEU A 168 -7.42 8.59 -8.91
CA LEU A 168 -7.45 7.37 -9.73
C LEU A 168 -6.08 6.68 -9.72
N GLY A 169 -5.00 7.45 -9.80
CA GLY A 169 -3.63 6.95 -9.65
C GLY A 169 -3.40 6.30 -8.29
N ASN A 170 -3.88 6.91 -7.21
CA ASN A 170 -3.78 6.34 -5.86
C ASN A 170 -4.53 5.02 -5.75
N VAL A 171 -5.75 4.93 -6.32
CA VAL A 171 -6.56 3.71 -6.32
C VAL A 171 -5.88 2.60 -7.13
N ALA A 172 -5.30 2.92 -8.30
CA ALA A 172 -4.55 1.96 -9.10
C ALA A 172 -3.32 1.41 -8.35
N PHE A 173 -2.62 2.27 -7.62
CA PHE A 173 -1.44 1.88 -6.85
C PHE A 173 -1.76 1.14 -5.54
N ALA A 174 -2.96 1.34 -4.98
CA ALA A 174 -3.37 0.76 -3.70
C ALA A 174 -3.31 -0.78 -3.67
N TYR A 175 -3.34 -1.44 -4.83
CA TYR A 175 -3.32 -2.89 -5.01
C TYR A 175 -2.04 -3.39 -5.69
N ALA A 176 -0.88 -2.90 -5.24
CA ALA A 176 0.42 -3.23 -5.82
C ALA A 176 0.78 -4.73 -5.78
N GLY A 177 0.10 -5.59 -5.01
CA GLY A 177 0.44 -7.02 -4.89
C GLY A 177 0.46 -7.84 -6.20
N HIS A 178 -0.09 -7.31 -7.29
CA HIS A 178 -0.11 -7.94 -8.60
C HIS A 178 1.29 -8.22 -9.17
N ASN A 179 2.23 -7.30 -9.01
CA ASN A 179 3.55 -7.40 -9.63
C ASN A 179 4.48 -8.43 -8.97
N VAL A 180 4.07 -9.01 -7.83
CA VAL A 180 4.83 -9.95 -7.00
C VAL A 180 4.05 -11.23 -6.67
N VAL A 181 2.80 -11.35 -7.12
CA VAL A 181 1.92 -12.47 -6.74
C VAL A 181 2.46 -13.81 -7.21
N LEU A 182 3.07 -13.84 -8.41
CA LEU A 182 3.65 -15.05 -8.96
C LEU A 182 4.89 -15.45 -8.17
N GLU A 183 5.75 -14.49 -7.84
CA GLU A 183 6.95 -14.69 -7.03
C GLU A 183 6.61 -15.23 -5.63
N ILE A 184 5.51 -14.75 -5.02
CA ILE A 184 5.02 -15.29 -3.74
C ILE A 184 4.51 -16.72 -3.92
N GLN A 185 3.70 -16.97 -4.96
CA GLN A 185 3.13 -18.29 -5.23
C GLN A 185 4.22 -19.34 -5.57
N ALA A 186 5.32 -18.93 -6.19
CA ALA A 186 6.46 -19.77 -6.49
C ALA A 186 7.07 -20.40 -5.22
N THR A 187 7.01 -19.70 -4.08
CA THR A 187 7.49 -20.18 -2.77
C THR A 187 6.61 -21.27 -2.16
N ILE A 188 5.38 -21.44 -2.65
CA ILE A 188 4.46 -22.47 -2.18
C ILE A 188 4.79 -23.78 -2.90
N PRO A 189 5.05 -24.89 -2.17
CA PRO A 189 5.24 -26.20 -2.76
C PRO A 189 4.05 -26.59 -3.63
N SER A 190 4.30 -27.11 -4.83
CA SER A 190 3.27 -27.52 -5.78
C SER A 190 3.53 -28.96 -6.23
N THR A 191 2.46 -29.75 -6.28
CA THR A 191 2.45 -31.13 -6.79
C THR A 191 1.20 -31.33 -7.65
N GLU A 192 1.16 -32.40 -8.46
CA GLU A 192 -0.01 -32.69 -9.31
C GLU A 192 -1.30 -32.83 -8.47
N ASP A 193 -1.23 -33.44 -7.30
CA ASP A 193 -2.37 -33.63 -6.40
C ASP A 193 -2.70 -32.39 -5.55
N ALA A 194 -1.71 -31.54 -5.29
CA ALA A 194 -1.84 -30.33 -4.48
C ALA A 194 -1.20 -29.12 -5.20
N PRO A 195 -1.91 -28.51 -6.17
CA PRO A 195 -1.40 -27.37 -6.91
C PRO A 195 -1.36 -26.12 -6.01
N SER A 196 -0.30 -25.31 -6.17
CA SER A 196 -0.04 -24.11 -5.36
C SER A 196 -1.21 -23.12 -5.36
N LYS A 197 -1.97 -23.06 -6.47
CA LYS A 197 -3.11 -22.15 -6.66
C LYS A 197 -4.18 -22.27 -5.58
N LYS A 198 -4.43 -23.46 -5.03
CA LYS A 198 -5.44 -23.66 -3.97
C LYS A 198 -5.03 -22.96 -2.68
N ALA A 199 -3.77 -23.10 -2.27
CA ALA A 199 -3.23 -22.47 -1.06
C ALA A 199 -3.08 -20.96 -1.29
N MET A 200 -2.55 -20.57 -2.45
CA MET A 200 -2.39 -19.17 -2.83
C MET A 200 -3.72 -18.43 -2.85
N TRP A 201 -4.76 -19.01 -3.45
CA TRP A 201 -6.08 -18.39 -3.52
C TRP A 201 -6.70 -18.13 -2.15
N LYS A 202 -6.54 -19.07 -1.19
CA LYS A 202 -6.98 -18.84 0.20
C LYS A 202 -6.26 -17.65 0.83
N GLY A 203 -4.95 -17.53 0.59
CA GLY A 203 -4.15 -16.40 1.05
C GLY A 203 -4.60 -15.08 0.43
N VAL A 204 -4.73 -15.03 -0.90
CA VAL A 204 -5.19 -13.85 -1.65
C VAL A 204 -6.59 -13.43 -1.23
N PHE A 205 -7.54 -14.36 -1.14
CA PHE A 205 -8.89 -14.09 -0.68
C PHE A 205 -8.89 -13.43 0.71
N THR A 206 -8.18 -14.04 1.66
CA THR A 206 -8.07 -13.52 3.03
C THR A 206 -7.43 -12.13 3.05
N ALA A 207 -6.34 -11.94 2.29
CA ALA A 207 -5.65 -10.65 2.19
C ALA A 207 -6.57 -9.56 1.62
N TYR A 208 -7.36 -9.86 0.58
CA TYR A 208 -8.29 -8.89 0.00
C TYR A 208 -9.42 -8.49 0.94
N ILE A 209 -9.92 -9.42 1.77
CA ILE A 209 -10.89 -9.09 2.82
C ILE A 209 -10.25 -8.17 3.86
N ILE A 210 -9.04 -8.46 4.32
CA ILE A 210 -8.32 -7.61 5.28
C ILE A 210 -8.07 -6.22 4.68
N VAL A 211 -7.61 -6.13 3.44
CA VAL A 211 -7.40 -4.86 2.74
C VAL A 211 -8.71 -4.07 2.62
N ALA A 212 -9.82 -4.73 2.28
CA ALA A 212 -11.14 -4.08 2.22
C ALA A 212 -11.55 -3.51 3.59
N LEU A 213 -11.36 -4.28 4.67
CA LEU A 213 -11.65 -3.86 6.04
C LEU A 213 -10.74 -2.71 6.52
N CYS A 214 -9.53 -2.60 5.99
CA CYS A 214 -8.61 -1.51 6.31
C CYS A 214 -8.84 -0.26 5.46
N TYR A 215 -9.11 -0.41 4.17
CA TYR A 215 -9.15 0.72 3.22
C TYR A 215 -10.53 1.34 3.11
N LEU A 216 -11.59 0.52 2.97
CA LEU A 216 -12.93 1.05 2.70
C LEU A 216 -13.48 1.87 3.88
N PRO A 217 -13.37 1.42 5.16
CA PRO A 217 -13.80 2.26 6.28
C PRO A 217 -13.00 3.55 6.37
N VAL A 218 -11.67 3.49 6.22
CA VAL A 218 -10.82 4.68 6.26
C VAL A 218 -11.20 5.68 5.16
N ALA A 219 -11.39 5.21 3.93
CA ALA A 219 -11.75 6.07 2.80
C ALA A 219 -13.16 6.65 2.96
N PHE A 220 -14.16 5.82 3.25
CA PHE A 220 -15.56 6.24 3.28
C PHE A 220 -15.89 7.03 4.54
N ILE A 221 -15.52 6.54 5.73
CA ILE A 221 -15.77 7.26 6.98
C ILE A 221 -14.93 8.53 7.03
N GLY A 222 -13.65 8.45 6.64
CA GLY A 222 -12.77 9.61 6.61
C GLY A 222 -13.31 10.73 5.71
N TYR A 223 -13.69 10.40 4.48
CA TYR A 223 -14.26 11.38 3.56
C TYR A 223 -15.64 11.86 4.02
N TRP A 224 -16.48 11.01 4.60
CA TRP A 224 -17.78 11.41 5.14
C TRP A 224 -17.68 12.32 6.37
N VAL A 225 -16.60 12.22 7.16
CA VAL A 225 -16.41 13.10 8.32
C VAL A 225 -15.74 14.41 7.93
N PHE A 226 -14.72 14.36 7.07
CA PHE A 226 -13.85 15.52 6.79
C PHE A 226 -14.08 16.18 5.43
N GLY A 227 -14.77 15.50 4.50
CA GLY A 227 -15.00 15.97 3.14
C GLY A 227 -13.71 16.45 2.47
N ASN A 228 -13.73 17.66 1.94
CA ASN A 228 -12.59 18.28 1.29
C ASN A 228 -11.40 18.61 2.22
N GLY A 229 -11.60 18.59 3.54
CA GLY A 229 -10.56 18.84 4.54
C GLY A 229 -9.70 17.63 4.90
N VAL A 230 -9.94 16.46 4.28
CA VAL A 230 -9.09 15.28 4.49
C VAL A 230 -7.71 15.48 3.83
N ASP A 231 -6.65 15.15 4.56
CA ASP A 231 -5.28 15.07 4.05
C ASP A 231 -5.05 13.72 3.34
N ASP A 232 -4.01 13.64 2.50
CA ASP A 232 -3.62 12.40 1.81
C ASP A 232 -3.38 11.21 2.77
N ASN A 233 -2.94 11.51 3.99
CA ASN A 233 -2.88 10.55 5.09
C ASN A 233 -3.84 11.02 6.18
N ILE A 234 -4.94 10.28 6.35
CA ILE A 234 -6.02 10.61 7.30
C ILE A 234 -5.52 10.79 8.74
N LEU A 235 -4.45 10.12 9.16
CA LEU A 235 -3.90 10.26 10.51
C LEU A 235 -3.31 11.66 10.74
N LEU A 236 -2.98 12.40 9.68
CA LEU A 236 -2.53 13.78 9.75
C LEU A 236 -3.70 14.75 9.96
N THR A 237 -4.89 14.40 9.46
CA THR A 237 -6.15 15.15 9.65
C THR A 237 -6.67 15.04 11.09
N LEU A 238 -6.31 13.98 11.82
CA LEU A 238 -6.71 13.78 13.21
C LEU A 238 -5.90 14.64 14.19
N HIS A 239 -6.57 15.14 15.23
CA HIS A 239 -5.97 16.02 16.26
C HIS A 239 -6.22 15.57 17.70
N ARG A 240 -7.29 14.82 17.99
CA ARG A 240 -7.60 14.31 19.33
C ARG A 240 -8.07 12.83 19.28
N PRO A 241 -7.82 12.05 20.35
CA PRO A 241 -6.87 12.32 21.43
C PRO A 241 -5.42 12.20 20.94
N THR A 242 -4.55 13.11 21.37
CA THR A 242 -3.18 13.28 20.84
C THR A 242 -2.30 12.04 21.03
N TRP A 243 -2.38 11.38 22.18
CA TRP A 243 -1.58 10.19 22.48
C TRP A 243 -1.88 9.04 21.49
N LEU A 244 -3.16 8.85 21.14
CA LEU A 244 -3.58 7.76 20.26
C LEU A 244 -3.11 8.01 18.83
N ILE A 245 -3.17 9.27 18.39
CA ILE A 245 -2.66 9.69 17.07
C ILE A 245 -1.14 9.54 17.02
N ALA A 246 -0.43 9.91 18.09
CA ALA A 246 1.01 9.70 18.19
C ALA A 246 1.37 8.21 18.09
N THR A 247 0.66 7.34 18.83
CA THR A 247 0.84 5.88 18.75
C THR A 247 0.58 5.35 17.35
N ALA A 248 -0.52 5.78 16.70
CA ALA A 248 -0.84 5.36 15.33
C ALA A 248 0.25 5.76 14.33
N ASN A 249 0.81 6.97 14.45
CA ASN A 249 1.90 7.41 13.58
C ASN A 249 3.18 6.59 13.81
N ILE A 250 3.50 6.19 15.04
CA ILE A 250 4.63 5.27 15.30
C ILE A 250 4.36 3.87 14.77
N PHE A 251 3.12 3.37 14.84
CA PHE A 251 2.75 2.11 14.20
C PHE A 251 2.92 2.18 12.68
N VAL A 252 2.58 3.30 12.03
CA VAL A 252 2.88 3.51 10.61
C VAL A 252 4.37 3.45 10.35
N VAL A 253 5.20 4.14 11.16
CA VAL A 253 6.67 4.12 11.01
C VAL A 253 7.20 2.69 11.10
N ALA A 254 6.81 1.94 12.12
CA ALA A 254 7.25 0.56 12.33
C ALA A 254 6.74 -0.40 11.23
N HIS A 255 5.48 -0.25 10.80
CA HIS A 255 4.91 -0.97 9.66
C HIS A 255 5.75 -0.73 8.39
N VAL A 256 5.98 0.54 8.05
CA VAL A 256 6.68 0.91 6.82
C VAL A 256 8.16 0.49 6.87
N ILE A 257 8.79 0.44 8.05
CA ILE A 257 10.11 -0.18 8.22
C ILE A 257 10.07 -1.65 7.78
N GLY A 258 9.19 -2.45 8.35
CA GLY A 258 9.09 -3.87 8.00
C GLY A 258 8.73 -4.10 6.53
N SER A 259 7.72 -3.39 6.03
CA SER A 259 7.24 -3.54 4.66
C SER A 259 8.27 -3.13 3.62
N TYR A 260 9.07 -2.09 3.86
CA TYR A 260 10.16 -1.70 2.96
C TYR A 260 11.20 -2.83 2.81
N GLN A 261 11.59 -3.45 3.91
CA GLN A 261 12.58 -4.54 3.89
C GLN A 261 12.05 -5.77 3.14
N VAL A 262 10.78 -6.11 3.34
CA VAL A 262 10.11 -7.20 2.60
C VAL A 262 10.06 -6.88 1.10
N SER A 263 9.62 -5.67 0.72
CA SER A 263 9.57 -5.22 -0.68
C SER A 263 10.96 -5.26 -1.33
N PHE A 264 11.99 -4.76 -0.64
CA PHE A 264 13.36 -4.78 -1.14
C PHE A 264 13.89 -6.21 -1.37
N ALA A 265 13.58 -7.14 -0.46
CA ALA A 265 13.94 -8.55 -0.63
C ALA A 265 13.24 -9.21 -1.84
N ILE A 266 11.95 -8.93 -2.03
CA ILE A 266 11.17 -9.45 -3.16
C ILE A 266 11.68 -8.86 -4.48
N PHE A 267 12.00 -7.56 -4.50
CA PHE A 267 12.61 -6.92 -5.67
C PHE A 267 13.90 -7.60 -6.09
N ASN A 268 14.82 -7.85 -5.15
CA ASN A 268 16.07 -8.55 -5.43
C ASN A 268 15.83 -9.98 -5.95
N TYR A 269 14.82 -10.68 -5.42
CA TYR A 269 14.42 -11.99 -5.93
C TYR A 269 13.91 -11.91 -7.38
N SER A 270 12.99 -10.98 -7.67
CA SER A 270 12.41 -10.80 -9.01
C SER A 270 13.47 -10.47 -10.06
N GLN A 271 14.49 -9.68 -9.70
CA GLN A 271 15.59 -9.29 -10.60
C GLN A 271 16.68 -10.36 -10.78
N SER A 272 16.74 -11.39 -9.94
CA SER A 272 17.87 -12.34 -9.89
C SER A 272 18.10 -13.20 -11.15
N SER A 273 17.22 -13.13 -12.16
CA SER A 273 17.30 -13.91 -13.40
C SER A 273 17.10 -13.07 -14.68
N LEU A 274 17.17 -11.73 -14.57
CA LEU A 274 17.28 -10.83 -15.73
C LEU A 274 18.76 -10.71 -16.12
#